data_AF-A0A7S3E5G9-F1
#
_entry.id   AF-A0A7S3E5G9-F1
#
_cell.length_a   1.000
_cell.length_b   1.000
_cell.length_c   1.000
_cell.angle_alpha   90.00
_cell.angle_beta   90.00
_cell.angle_gamma   90.00
#
_symmetry.space_group_name_H-M   'P 1'
#
loop_
_entity.id
_entity.type
_entity.pdbx_description
1 polymer ?
#
loop_
_entity_poly.entity_id
_entity_poly.type
_entity_poly.pdbx_seq_one_letter_code
_entity_poly.pdbx_strand_id
1 'polypeptide(L)'
;NLSAICPPFTVPQQSPLVSYINNPTDIDIARRAVKILSEVCPRMIADGKAMSSVYPVTVEHEDQPVFTDANEAHNSAWFPVLLGLSVNVKSIWPDIVSEALQGLFSILEEYGGSFTPGLWTLIFRGVLTPIFDDVKLLTQGSRDAREERQLEPVARWAAGTGKEALMSLCKVILQHFSRTRSTFRDLLSIIFSWATGESESLNKDGMEAVRLVAMTGGKLYTRQEWDELVQSLSLAFNETIPYDLLRPPAELFSAKSAPTDLESLTTTPAALAGERPDAPEVQPADEEIRGSIVPPIQIDGGFGTNSETFDEQEPQGSSSMDADVPPKSMAGKQSFRVVRGKCVAQLDLISLVQDVVDEFYMKLTTQQILALVEQIWKSYEFAHKFNASVEQRFALWRTGFMNQVPNLIKQETNGMLASLRILMWLYADSYKDPKAKELVSVRLTSLFEERLGTFVELSSTSASEGEDHRELLALTPVVLFILSCFERLPEAEFAGLCERFYNIFFDLMDTDVREVRAAAVNLVRVRLSALHGYRTEGNQSYIPRSLLPKTVKESVLGISGDGGGLELLNGKLAVIPGIYGLRTEKLSTGETRVYVYGEAKIEVILSAIANMSEGVSVTIL
;
A
#
# COMPACT_ATOMS: atom_id res chain seq x y z
N ASN A 1 13.80 3.06 -49.93
CA ASN A 1 14.22 4.48 -49.85
C ASN A 1 13.50 5.21 -48.72
N LEU A 2 13.82 4.89 -47.46
CA LEU A 2 13.43 5.74 -46.32
C LEU A 2 14.10 7.12 -46.37
N SER A 3 15.13 7.29 -47.21
CA SER A 3 15.79 8.58 -47.53
C SER A 3 14.97 9.49 -48.46
N ALA A 4 13.88 9.01 -49.07
CA ALA A 4 12.98 9.82 -49.89
C ALA A 4 11.87 10.51 -49.07
N ILE A 5 11.91 10.34 -47.75
CA ILE A 5 11.09 11.04 -46.76
C ILE A 5 11.69 12.46 -46.58
N CYS A 6 11.48 13.33 -47.56
CA CYS A 6 11.79 14.76 -47.47
C CYS A 6 10.52 15.57 -47.16
N PRO A 7 10.61 16.64 -46.35
CA PRO A 7 9.47 17.49 -46.00
C PRO A 7 8.86 18.21 -47.23
N PRO A 8 7.56 18.57 -47.19
CA PRO A 8 6.65 18.49 -46.04
C PRO A 8 6.03 17.10 -45.88
N PHE A 9 6.19 16.51 -44.69
CA PHE A 9 5.67 15.19 -44.35
C PHE A 9 4.17 15.30 -44.08
N THR A 10 3.34 14.93 -45.05
CA THR A 10 1.88 14.93 -44.91
C THR A 10 1.42 13.68 -44.15
N VAL A 11 0.31 13.75 -43.42
CA VAL A 11 -0.38 12.62 -42.73
C VAL A 11 -0.38 11.26 -43.51
N PRO A 12 -0.51 11.23 -44.86
CA PRO A 12 -0.40 10.00 -45.66
C PRO A 12 0.92 9.22 -45.53
N GLN A 13 2.04 9.87 -45.18
CA GLN A 13 3.35 9.22 -45.10
C GLN A 13 3.64 8.56 -43.73
N GLN A 14 2.78 8.79 -42.73
CA GLN A 14 2.84 8.09 -41.44
C GLN A 14 2.32 6.65 -41.56
N SER A 15 1.32 6.40 -42.43
CA SER A 15 0.69 5.08 -42.60
C SER A 15 1.65 3.95 -43.03
N PRO A 16 2.60 4.17 -43.97
CA PRO A 16 3.60 3.16 -44.29
C PRO A 16 4.54 2.85 -43.12
N LEU A 17 4.98 3.86 -42.35
CA LEU A 17 5.86 3.65 -41.19
C LEU A 17 5.18 2.81 -40.11
N VAL A 18 3.91 3.12 -39.81
CA VAL A 18 3.06 2.32 -38.91
C VAL A 18 2.97 0.86 -39.39
N SER A 19 2.82 0.64 -40.70
CA SER A 19 2.73 -0.70 -41.27
C SER A 19 4.03 -1.50 -41.15
N TYR A 20 5.20 -0.85 -41.31
CA TYR A 20 6.51 -1.50 -41.17
C TYR A 20 6.81 -1.91 -39.72
N ILE A 21 6.31 -1.15 -38.74
CA ILE A 21 6.50 -1.45 -37.32
C ILE A 21 5.57 -2.60 -36.88
N ASN A 22 4.32 -2.58 -37.33
CA ASN A 22 3.33 -3.59 -36.94
C ASN A 22 3.45 -4.93 -37.69
N ASN A 23 4.10 -4.93 -38.87
CA ASN A 23 4.38 -6.16 -39.63
C ASN A 23 5.81 -6.13 -40.21
N PRO A 24 6.83 -6.27 -39.35
CA PRO A 24 8.23 -6.17 -39.76
C PRO A 24 8.66 -7.40 -40.56
N THR A 25 8.93 -7.20 -41.85
CA THR A 25 9.64 -8.18 -42.68
C THR A 25 11.16 -8.13 -42.46
N ASP A 26 11.67 -7.02 -41.92
CA ASP A 26 13.08 -6.74 -41.67
C ASP A 26 13.21 -5.88 -40.39
N ILE A 27 13.99 -6.37 -39.43
CA ILE A 27 14.20 -5.74 -38.12
C ILE A 27 14.88 -4.36 -38.22
N ASP A 28 15.79 -4.18 -39.17
CA ASP A 28 16.54 -2.92 -39.32
C ASP A 28 15.65 -1.82 -39.91
N ILE A 29 14.74 -2.20 -40.80
CA ILE A 29 13.74 -1.29 -41.37
C ILE A 29 12.75 -0.85 -40.29
N ALA A 30 12.26 -1.81 -39.49
CA ALA A 30 11.33 -1.52 -38.41
C ALA A 30 11.96 -0.63 -37.33
N ARG A 31 13.21 -0.89 -36.92
CA ARG A 31 13.96 -0.03 -36.00
C ARG A 31 14.13 1.40 -36.54
N ARG A 32 14.45 1.56 -37.82
CA ARG A 32 14.52 2.89 -38.45
C ARG A 32 13.15 3.58 -38.49
N ALA A 33 12.08 2.82 -38.75
CA ALA A 33 10.73 3.36 -38.77
C ALA A 33 10.31 3.83 -37.36
N VAL A 34 10.59 3.05 -36.32
CA VAL A 34 10.39 3.45 -34.91
C VAL A 34 11.12 4.75 -34.63
N LYS A 35 12.40 4.84 -34.96
CA LYS A 35 13.21 6.05 -34.73
C LYS A 35 12.65 7.28 -35.43
N ILE A 36 12.19 7.16 -36.68
CA ILE A 36 11.58 8.27 -37.41
C ILE A 36 10.27 8.71 -36.74
N LEU A 37 9.41 7.76 -36.37
CA LEU A 37 8.15 8.07 -35.68
C LEU A 37 8.36 8.64 -34.27
N SER A 38 9.40 8.22 -33.54
CA SER A 38 9.65 8.67 -32.17
C SER A 38 10.44 9.98 -32.06
N GLU A 39 11.35 10.25 -33.01
CA GLU A 39 12.24 11.43 -32.92
C GLU A 39 11.92 12.54 -33.92
N VAL A 40 11.51 12.19 -35.14
CA VAL A 40 11.37 13.17 -36.25
C VAL A 40 9.95 13.69 -36.36
N CYS A 41 8.97 12.79 -36.40
CA CYS A 41 7.56 13.16 -36.53
C CYS A 41 7.04 14.10 -35.42
N PRO A 42 7.31 13.86 -34.13
CA PRO A 42 6.82 14.70 -33.04
C PRO A 42 7.36 16.13 -33.13
N ARG A 43 8.65 16.29 -33.43
CA ARG A 43 9.29 17.59 -33.65
C ARG A 43 8.65 18.36 -34.82
N MET A 44 8.37 17.66 -35.93
CA MET A 44 7.74 18.30 -37.09
C MET A 44 6.29 18.72 -36.83
N ILE A 45 5.55 17.97 -36.00
CA ILE A 45 4.20 18.32 -35.58
C ILE A 45 4.27 19.53 -34.63
N ALA A 46 5.16 19.50 -33.64
CA ALA A 46 5.38 20.58 -32.69
C ALA A 46 5.78 21.91 -33.37
N ASP A 47 6.67 21.85 -34.36
CA ASP A 47 7.13 23.02 -35.14
C ASP A 47 6.05 23.57 -36.10
N GLY A 48 4.86 22.96 -36.18
CA GLY A 48 3.81 23.34 -37.12
C GLY A 48 4.11 22.97 -38.60
N LYS A 49 5.29 22.42 -38.90
CA LYS A 49 5.74 22.05 -40.25
C LYS A 49 4.91 20.93 -40.88
N ALA A 50 4.39 20.01 -40.06
CA ALA A 50 3.50 18.94 -40.53
C ALA A 50 2.04 19.39 -40.77
N MET A 51 1.60 20.48 -40.12
CA MET A 51 0.22 20.98 -40.20
C MET A 51 0.02 22.12 -41.21
N SER A 52 1.11 22.81 -41.61
CA SER A 52 1.11 23.89 -42.61
C SER A 52 0.60 23.47 -44.00
N SER A 53 0.55 22.16 -44.29
CA SER A 53 -0.02 21.63 -45.53
C SER A 53 -1.56 21.62 -45.56
N VAL A 54 -2.26 21.91 -44.46
CA VAL A 54 -3.72 21.79 -44.40
C VAL A 54 -4.42 23.15 -44.20
N TYR A 55 -3.91 24.10 -43.40
CA TYR A 55 -4.38 25.51 -43.36
C TYR A 55 -3.32 26.43 -42.72
N PRO A 56 -3.31 27.74 -43.02
CA PRO A 56 -2.33 28.69 -42.46
C PRO A 56 -2.59 28.90 -40.97
N VAL A 57 -1.59 28.58 -40.14
CA VAL A 57 -1.60 28.86 -38.70
C VAL A 57 -1.34 30.35 -38.51
N THR A 58 -2.35 31.11 -38.06
CA THR A 58 -2.14 32.48 -37.56
C THR A 58 -1.48 32.38 -36.19
N VAL A 59 -0.19 32.69 -36.15
CA VAL A 59 0.60 32.77 -34.92
C VAL A 59 0.37 34.16 -34.32
N GLU A 60 -0.51 34.26 -33.33
CA GLU A 60 -0.60 35.46 -32.49
C GLU A 60 -0.37 35.08 -31.02
N HIS A 61 0.81 35.49 -30.54
CA HIS A 61 1.25 35.75 -29.17
C HIS A 61 1.39 34.59 -28.15
N GLU A 62 2.68 34.27 -27.91
CA GLU A 62 3.38 33.70 -26.74
C GLU A 62 2.98 32.33 -26.12
N ASP A 63 4.05 31.53 -25.96
CA ASP A 63 4.31 30.33 -25.15
C ASP A 63 3.59 29.00 -25.44
N GLN A 64 4.33 28.15 -26.17
CA GLN A 64 4.14 26.73 -26.49
C GLN A 64 2.86 26.36 -27.30
N PRO A 65 2.99 25.50 -28.34
CA PRO A 65 1.82 25.04 -29.08
C PRO A 65 0.91 24.23 -28.17
N VAL A 66 -0.40 24.52 -28.18
CA VAL A 66 -1.42 23.77 -27.44
C VAL A 66 -2.22 22.89 -28.42
N PHE A 67 -2.22 21.58 -28.19
CA PHE A 67 -2.93 20.60 -29.01
C PHE A 67 -4.23 20.16 -28.34
N THR A 68 -5.34 20.35 -29.05
CA THR A 68 -6.71 20.04 -28.61
C THR A 68 -7.36 18.94 -29.43
N ASP A 69 -8.21 18.16 -28.76
CA ASP A 69 -9.16 17.20 -29.33
C ASP A 69 -10.21 17.85 -30.24
N ALA A 70 -10.50 19.14 -30.06
CA ALA A 70 -11.48 19.87 -30.87
C ALA A 70 -10.98 20.15 -32.30
N ASN A 71 -9.67 20.04 -32.56
CA ASN A 71 -9.09 20.26 -33.88
C ASN A 71 -8.72 18.92 -34.52
N GLU A 72 -9.43 18.56 -35.59
CA GLU A 72 -9.19 17.35 -36.36
C GLU A 72 -7.76 17.29 -36.93
N ALA A 73 -7.13 18.43 -37.23
CA ALA A 73 -5.75 18.48 -37.67
C ALA A 73 -4.76 18.03 -36.58
N HIS A 74 -5.03 18.36 -35.32
CA HIS A 74 -4.19 17.92 -34.19
C HIS A 74 -4.35 16.42 -33.95
N ASN A 75 -5.59 15.92 -33.98
CA ASN A 75 -5.88 14.50 -33.84
C ASN A 75 -5.22 13.70 -34.96
N SER A 76 -5.44 14.09 -36.22
CA SER A 76 -4.88 13.41 -37.40
C SER A 76 -3.36 13.48 -37.50
N ALA A 77 -2.72 14.44 -36.84
CA ALA A 77 -1.26 14.51 -36.75
C ALA A 77 -0.67 13.60 -35.67
N TRP A 78 -1.21 13.65 -34.45
CA TRP A 78 -0.65 12.95 -33.28
C TRP A 78 -1.10 11.49 -33.17
N PHE A 79 -2.37 11.19 -33.43
CA PHE A 79 -2.90 9.82 -33.23
C PHE A 79 -2.17 8.76 -34.04
N PRO A 80 -1.91 8.93 -35.35
CA PRO A 80 -1.23 7.89 -36.12
C PRO A 80 0.21 7.62 -35.65
N VAL A 81 0.90 8.64 -35.15
CA VAL A 81 2.25 8.50 -34.58
C VAL A 81 2.20 7.69 -33.28
N LEU A 82 1.35 8.11 -32.35
CA LEU A 82 1.22 7.46 -31.04
C LEU A 82 0.68 6.04 -31.17
N LEU A 83 -0.35 5.83 -32.00
CA LEU A 83 -0.91 4.51 -32.29
C LEU A 83 0.08 3.61 -33.04
N GLY A 84 0.93 4.20 -33.89
CA GLY A 84 2.01 3.49 -34.57
C GLY A 84 3.06 2.93 -33.63
N LEU A 85 3.32 3.64 -32.53
CA LEU A 85 4.29 3.27 -31.50
C LEU A 85 3.68 2.41 -30.38
N SER A 86 2.35 2.40 -30.21
CA SER A 86 1.63 1.47 -29.34
C SER A 86 1.50 0.08 -29.99
N VAL A 87 2.62 -0.42 -30.52
CA VAL A 87 2.73 -1.68 -31.28
C VAL A 87 2.08 -2.81 -30.50
N ASN A 88 1.46 -3.74 -31.23
CA ASN A 88 0.84 -4.90 -30.63
C ASN A 88 1.87 -5.68 -29.79
N VAL A 89 1.66 -5.71 -28.47
CA VAL A 89 2.50 -6.44 -27.50
C VAL A 89 2.59 -7.95 -27.78
N LYS A 90 1.68 -8.48 -28.60
CA LYS A 90 1.70 -9.86 -29.10
C LYS A 90 2.70 -10.08 -30.24
N SER A 91 3.43 -9.05 -30.68
CA SER A 91 4.42 -9.15 -31.75
C SER A 91 5.53 -10.16 -31.43
N ILE A 92 6.06 -10.81 -32.46
CA ILE A 92 7.18 -11.75 -32.36
C ILE A 92 8.54 -11.05 -32.13
N TRP A 93 8.58 -9.71 -32.18
CA TRP A 93 9.80 -8.90 -32.06
C TRP A 93 9.78 -8.06 -30.77
N PRO A 94 10.11 -8.64 -29.61
CA PRO A 94 10.01 -7.95 -28.31
C PRO A 94 10.93 -6.73 -28.21
N ASP A 95 12.08 -6.75 -28.89
CA ASP A 95 13.03 -5.63 -28.92
C ASP A 95 12.41 -4.41 -29.61
N ILE A 96 11.75 -4.61 -30.76
CA ILE A 96 11.07 -3.52 -31.50
C ILE A 96 9.91 -2.97 -30.66
N VAL A 97 9.13 -3.84 -30.02
CA VAL A 97 8.03 -3.40 -29.14
C VAL A 97 8.56 -2.53 -28.01
N SER A 98 9.67 -2.93 -27.39
CA SER A 98 10.28 -2.19 -26.28
C SER A 98 10.83 -0.84 -26.75
N GLU A 99 11.53 -0.79 -27.89
CA GLU A 99 12.01 0.46 -28.51
C GLU A 99 10.84 1.39 -28.89
N ALA A 100 9.75 0.84 -29.42
CA ALA A 100 8.57 1.60 -29.83
C ALA A 100 7.82 2.18 -28.62
N LEU A 101 7.61 1.38 -27.56
CA LEU A 101 6.97 1.84 -26.32
C LEU A 101 7.83 2.88 -25.61
N GLN A 102 9.16 2.72 -25.60
CA GLN A 102 10.06 3.74 -25.09
C GLN A 102 9.90 5.04 -25.86
N GLY A 103 9.89 4.99 -27.20
CA GLY A 103 9.62 6.16 -28.04
C GLY A 103 8.26 6.80 -27.77
N LEU A 104 7.21 5.99 -27.58
CA LEU A 104 5.87 6.45 -27.22
C LEU A 104 5.89 7.24 -25.91
N PHE A 105 6.46 6.69 -24.85
CA PHE A 105 6.50 7.37 -23.55
C PHE A 105 7.41 8.60 -23.59
N SER A 106 8.55 8.58 -24.28
CA SER A 106 9.39 9.77 -24.47
C SER A 106 8.65 10.92 -25.16
N ILE A 107 7.81 10.64 -26.16
CA ILE A 107 6.95 11.66 -26.77
C ILE A 107 6.00 12.26 -25.74
N LEU A 108 5.34 11.41 -24.94
CA LEU A 108 4.38 11.87 -23.94
C LEU A 108 5.05 12.63 -22.78
N GLU A 109 6.27 12.27 -22.41
CA GLU A 109 7.07 13.02 -21.43
C GLU A 109 7.43 14.42 -21.95
N GLU A 110 7.87 14.52 -23.22
CA GLU A 110 8.34 15.76 -23.84
C GLU A 110 7.19 16.70 -24.25
N TYR A 111 6.17 16.18 -24.95
CA TYR A 111 5.09 16.98 -25.55
C TYR A 111 3.77 16.93 -24.77
N GLY A 112 3.65 16.08 -23.75
CA GLY A 112 2.43 15.91 -22.96
C GLY A 112 1.91 17.18 -22.29
N GLY A 113 2.82 18.13 -22.00
CA GLY A 113 2.46 19.44 -21.44
C GLY A 113 1.67 20.33 -22.41
N SER A 114 1.81 20.08 -23.72
CA SER A 114 1.10 20.78 -24.78
C SER A 114 -0.30 20.22 -25.04
N PHE A 115 -0.65 19.04 -24.53
CA PHE A 115 -1.94 18.41 -24.81
C PHE A 115 -3.04 18.92 -23.87
N THR A 116 -4.22 19.21 -24.41
CA THR A 116 -5.40 19.52 -23.59
C THR A 116 -5.90 18.27 -22.84
N PRO A 117 -6.67 18.43 -21.75
CA PRO A 117 -7.27 17.29 -21.03
C PRO A 117 -8.16 16.40 -21.92
N GLY A 118 -8.87 16.98 -22.88
CA GLY A 118 -9.68 16.24 -23.85
C GLY A 118 -8.82 15.35 -24.74
N LEU A 119 -7.74 15.91 -25.31
CA LEU A 119 -6.78 15.13 -26.12
C LEU A 119 -6.09 14.04 -25.30
N TRP A 120 -5.68 14.34 -24.07
CA TRP A 120 -5.13 13.34 -23.14
C TRP A 120 -6.09 12.18 -22.89
N THR A 121 -7.37 12.46 -22.71
CA THR A 121 -8.40 11.42 -22.51
C THR A 121 -8.50 10.51 -23.74
N LEU A 122 -8.46 11.08 -24.94
CA LEU A 122 -8.46 10.31 -26.19
C LEU A 122 -7.19 9.46 -26.32
N ILE A 123 -6.01 10.03 -26.07
CA ILE A 123 -4.73 9.31 -26.13
C ILE A 123 -4.71 8.17 -25.10
N PHE A 124 -5.13 8.45 -23.86
CA PHE A 124 -5.14 7.46 -22.80
C PHE A 124 -6.03 6.27 -23.13
N ARG A 125 -7.26 6.52 -23.59
CA ARG A 125 -8.23 5.45 -23.86
C ARG A 125 -8.00 4.77 -25.21
N GLY A 126 -7.58 5.52 -26.21
CA GLY A 126 -7.42 5.02 -27.59
C GLY A 126 -6.04 4.44 -27.89
N VAL A 127 -5.00 4.84 -27.16
CA VAL A 127 -3.61 4.42 -27.41
C VAL A 127 -3.02 3.69 -26.20
N LEU A 128 -3.10 4.26 -25.00
CA LEU A 128 -2.40 3.69 -23.83
C LEU A 128 -3.12 2.49 -23.22
N THR A 129 -4.43 2.59 -23.01
CA THR A 129 -5.24 1.53 -22.38
C THR A 129 -5.18 0.20 -23.16
N PRO A 130 -5.28 0.19 -24.50
CA PRO A 130 -5.20 -1.04 -25.29
C PRO A 130 -3.87 -1.80 -25.15
N ILE A 131 -2.77 -1.15 -24.78
CA ILE A 131 -1.47 -1.81 -24.55
C ILE A 131 -1.56 -2.80 -23.38
N PHE A 132 -2.36 -2.46 -22.36
CA PHE A 132 -2.45 -3.20 -21.10
C PHE A 132 -3.74 -4.04 -20.96
N ASP A 133 -4.74 -3.83 -21.82
CA ASP A 133 -6.05 -4.50 -21.70
C ASP A 133 -5.94 -6.03 -21.78
N ASP A 134 -5.07 -6.56 -22.64
CA ASP A 134 -4.85 -8.01 -22.72
C ASP A 134 -4.24 -8.59 -21.44
N VAL A 135 -3.53 -7.78 -20.62
CA VAL A 135 -3.00 -8.23 -19.32
C VAL A 135 -4.12 -8.34 -18.27
N LYS A 136 -5.20 -7.57 -18.40
CA LYS A 136 -6.39 -7.79 -17.57
C LYS A 136 -6.98 -9.18 -17.80
N LEU A 137 -6.86 -9.73 -19.01
CA LEU A 137 -7.28 -11.10 -19.31
C LEU A 137 -6.31 -12.15 -18.75
N LEU A 138 -5.03 -11.79 -18.52
CA LEU A 138 -4.07 -12.66 -17.85
C LEU A 138 -4.32 -12.81 -16.35
N THR A 139 -5.00 -11.83 -15.77
CA THR A 139 -5.21 -11.69 -14.32
C THR A 139 -6.59 -12.16 -13.89
N GLN A 140 -7.51 -12.37 -14.84
CA GLN A 140 -8.81 -13.02 -14.63
C GLN A 140 -8.66 -14.55 -14.56
N GLY A 141 -9.29 -15.15 -13.55
CA GLY A 141 -9.13 -16.58 -13.23
C GLY A 141 -9.94 -17.52 -14.14
N SER A 142 -9.43 -18.74 -14.29
CA SER A 142 -9.92 -19.85 -15.13
C SER A 142 -9.85 -19.56 -16.65
N ARG A 143 -8.83 -20.11 -17.30
CA ARG A 143 -8.63 -20.04 -18.75
C ARG A 143 -8.54 -21.42 -19.36
N ASP A 144 -9.16 -21.58 -20.52
CA ASP A 144 -8.99 -22.81 -21.30
C ASP A 144 -7.62 -22.85 -21.97
N ALA A 145 -7.12 -24.05 -22.28
CA ALA A 145 -5.80 -24.24 -22.90
C ALA A 145 -5.61 -23.48 -24.23
N ARG A 146 -6.72 -23.12 -24.91
CA ARG A 146 -6.69 -22.29 -26.12
C ARG A 146 -6.44 -20.80 -25.80
N GLU A 147 -7.04 -20.28 -24.75
CA GLU A 147 -6.89 -18.90 -24.30
C GLU A 147 -5.50 -18.67 -23.73
N GLU A 148 -4.99 -19.64 -22.96
CA GLU A 148 -3.63 -19.62 -22.43
C GLU A 148 -2.58 -19.53 -23.56
N ARG A 149 -2.74 -20.31 -24.64
CA ARG A 149 -1.87 -20.24 -25.82
C ARG A 149 -1.97 -18.90 -26.58
N GLN A 150 -3.14 -18.26 -26.59
CA GLN A 150 -3.32 -16.98 -27.27
C GLN A 150 -2.74 -15.82 -26.46
N LEU A 151 -2.75 -15.93 -25.14
CA LEU A 151 -2.23 -14.92 -24.22
C LEU A 151 -0.76 -15.13 -23.86
N GLU A 152 -0.17 -16.27 -24.20
CA GLU A 152 1.25 -16.59 -23.99
C GLU A 152 2.23 -15.49 -24.47
N PRO A 153 2.06 -14.86 -25.66
CA PRO A 153 2.88 -13.70 -26.05
C PRO A 153 2.74 -12.50 -25.10
N VAL A 154 1.52 -12.24 -24.64
CA VAL A 154 1.22 -11.15 -23.69
C VAL A 154 1.83 -11.45 -22.33
N ALA A 155 1.75 -12.70 -21.86
CA ALA A 155 2.35 -13.13 -20.60
C ALA A 155 3.88 -12.98 -20.63
N ARG A 156 4.51 -13.37 -21.74
CA ARG A 156 5.96 -13.20 -21.94
C ARG A 156 6.37 -11.73 -21.96
N TRP A 157 5.61 -10.88 -22.65
CA TRP A 157 5.86 -9.44 -22.64
C TRP A 157 5.68 -8.85 -21.24
N ALA A 158 4.59 -9.17 -20.56
CA ALA A 158 4.27 -8.67 -19.22
C ALA A 158 5.35 -9.04 -18.20
N ALA A 159 5.89 -10.27 -18.28
CA ALA A 159 6.99 -10.75 -17.44
C ALA A 159 8.38 -10.22 -17.88
N GLY A 160 8.49 -9.69 -19.09
CA GLY A 160 9.72 -9.13 -19.65
C GLY A 160 9.77 -7.61 -19.47
N THR A 161 9.33 -6.86 -20.49
CA THR A 161 9.42 -5.39 -20.54
C THR A 161 8.12 -4.67 -20.15
N GLY A 162 7.10 -5.42 -19.73
CA GLY A 162 5.81 -4.88 -19.32
C GLY A 162 5.88 -4.02 -18.06
N LYS A 163 6.76 -4.37 -17.11
CA LYS A 163 7.01 -3.57 -15.90
C LYS A 163 7.47 -2.16 -16.25
N GLU A 164 8.47 -2.03 -17.11
CA GLU A 164 9.01 -0.74 -17.53
C GLU A 164 7.93 0.11 -18.21
N ALA A 165 7.11 -0.51 -19.07
CA ALA A 165 5.98 0.17 -19.70
C ALA A 165 4.94 0.64 -18.68
N LEU A 166 4.58 -0.18 -17.69
CA LEU A 166 3.64 0.17 -16.61
C LEU A 166 4.17 1.34 -15.76
N MET A 167 5.46 1.30 -15.42
CA MET A 167 6.11 2.35 -14.64
C MET A 167 6.22 3.66 -15.43
N SER A 168 6.56 3.61 -16.72
CA SER A 168 6.57 4.78 -17.60
C SER A 168 5.17 5.39 -17.75
N LEU A 169 4.12 4.57 -17.89
CA LEU A 169 2.74 5.03 -17.87
C LEU A 169 2.44 5.82 -16.59
N CYS A 170 2.75 5.26 -15.43
CA CYS A 170 2.52 5.94 -14.15
C CYS A 170 3.28 7.27 -14.06
N LYS A 171 4.57 7.29 -14.44
CA LYS A 171 5.41 8.50 -14.40
C LYS A 171 4.88 9.61 -15.29
N VAL A 172 4.53 9.30 -16.54
CA VAL A 172 3.99 10.27 -17.51
C VAL A 172 2.67 10.89 -17.01
N ILE A 173 1.78 10.05 -16.47
CA ILE A 173 0.49 10.53 -15.94
C ILE A 173 0.71 11.44 -14.72
N LEU A 174 1.62 11.08 -13.81
CA LEU A 174 1.94 11.93 -12.65
C LEU A 174 2.65 13.23 -13.05
N GLN A 175 3.53 13.20 -14.05
CA GLN A 175 4.22 14.38 -14.56
C GLN A 175 3.22 15.42 -15.10
N HIS A 176 2.20 14.97 -15.83
CA HIS A 176 1.18 15.82 -16.46
C HIS A 176 -0.16 15.77 -15.71
N PHE A 177 -0.13 15.49 -14.39
CA PHE A 177 -1.32 15.14 -13.61
C PHE A 177 -2.47 16.14 -13.73
N SER A 178 -2.18 17.45 -13.76
CA SER A 178 -3.19 18.50 -13.89
C SER A 178 -4.05 18.37 -15.16
N ARG A 179 -3.49 17.80 -16.23
CA ARG A 179 -4.16 17.58 -17.52
C ARG A 179 -4.73 16.17 -17.66
N THR A 180 -4.21 15.20 -16.90
CA THR A 180 -4.59 13.77 -16.97
C THR A 180 -5.51 13.33 -15.82
N ARG A 181 -5.98 14.25 -14.97
CA ARG A 181 -6.90 13.93 -13.85
C ARG A 181 -8.10 13.08 -14.25
N SER A 182 -8.72 13.34 -15.40
CA SER A 182 -9.91 12.60 -15.85
C SER A 182 -9.64 11.13 -16.18
N THR A 183 -8.38 10.73 -16.34
CA THR A 183 -7.98 9.35 -16.66
C THR A 183 -7.41 8.62 -15.44
N PHE A 184 -7.41 9.25 -14.24
CA PHE A 184 -6.80 8.68 -13.04
C PHE A 184 -7.46 7.35 -12.62
N ARG A 185 -8.78 7.29 -12.58
CA ARG A 185 -9.52 6.04 -12.32
C ARG A 185 -9.17 4.92 -13.31
N ASP A 186 -9.01 5.27 -14.59
CA ASP A 186 -8.67 4.31 -15.64
C ASP A 186 -7.23 3.77 -15.42
N LEU A 187 -6.29 4.64 -15.00
CA LEU A 187 -4.94 4.24 -14.57
C LEU A 187 -4.99 3.30 -13.36
N LEU A 188 -5.77 3.63 -12.32
CA LEU A 188 -5.92 2.79 -11.13
C LEU A 188 -6.42 1.39 -11.52
N SER A 189 -7.42 1.29 -12.42
CA SER A 189 -7.90 0.00 -12.90
C SER A 189 -6.81 -0.84 -13.58
N ILE A 190 -5.90 -0.22 -14.34
CA ILE A 190 -4.79 -0.93 -14.97
C ILE A 190 -3.80 -1.43 -13.91
N ILE A 191 -3.28 -0.56 -13.04
CA ILE A 191 -2.25 -0.96 -12.06
C ILE A 191 -2.77 -1.98 -11.04
N PHE A 192 -4.04 -1.87 -10.62
CA PHE A 192 -4.62 -2.83 -9.67
C PHE A 192 -4.90 -4.18 -10.31
N SER A 193 -5.25 -4.24 -11.61
CA SER A 193 -5.36 -5.51 -12.32
C SER A 193 -4.04 -6.28 -12.32
N TRP A 194 -2.90 -5.59 -12.38
CA TRP A 194 -1.58 -6.20 -12.24
C TRP A 194 -1.31 -6.63 -10.81
N ALA A 195 -1.68 -5.81 -9.82
CA ALA A 195 -1.38 -6.04 -8.41
C ALA A 195 -2.20 -7.19 -7.78
N THR A 196 -3.40 -7.48 -8.27
CA THR A 196 -4.34 -8.45 -7.67
C THR A 196 -4.49 -9.76 -8.46
N GLY A 197 -3.69 -9.96 -9.52
CA GLY A 197 -3.78 -11.12 -10.40
C GLY A 197 -3.31 -12.44 -9.79
N GLU A 198 -3.33 -13.50 -10.62
CA GLU A 198 -2.88 -14.85 -10.22
C GLU A 198 -1.35 -15.03 -10.28
N SER A 199 -0.63 -14.13 -10.95
CA SER A 199 0.81 -14.25 -11.18
C SER A 199 1.60 -13.46 -10.15
N GLU A 200 2.37 -14.15 -9.31
CA GLU A 200 3.20 -13.55 -8.26
C GLU A 200 4.17 -12.48 -8.79
N SER A 201 4.80 -12.71 -9.95
CA SER A 201 5.73 -11.74 -10.54
C SER A 201 5.03 -10.45 -10.97
N LEU A 202 3.86 -10.58 -11.61
CA LEU A 202 3.07 -9.43 -12.07
C LEU A 202 2.48 -8.66 -10.90
N ASN A 203 2.05 -9.37 -9.84
CA ASN A 203 1.53 -8.76 -8.63
C ASN A 203 2.58 -7.87 -7.97
N LYS A 204 3.84 -8.33 -7.90
CA LYS A 204 4.95 -7.54 -7.37
C LYS A 204 5.18 -6.25 -8.17
N ASP A 205 5.20 -6.35 -9.50
CA ASP A 205 5.40 -5.20 -10.39
C ASP A 205 4.21 -4.23 -10.34
N GLY A 206 2.98 -4.76 -10.29
CA GLY A 206 1.77 -3.99 -10.10
C GLY A 206 1.75 -3.25 -8.76
N MET A 207 2.17 -3.92 -7.68
CA MET A 207 2.26 -3.31 -6.35
C MET A 207 3.30 -2.19 -6.30
N GLU A 208 4.42 -2.32 -7.02
CA GLU A 208 5.40 -1.25 -7.16
C GLU A 208 4.81 -0.03 -7.89
N ALA A 209 4.02 -0.25 -8.94
CA ALA A 209 3.29 0.81 -9.64
C ALA A 209 2.23 1.49 -8.73
N VAL A 210 1.47 0.70 -7.96
CA VAL A 210 0.52 1.23 -6.96
C VAL A 210 1.26 2.09 -5.93
N ARG A 211 2.40 1.62 -5.42
CA ARG A 211 3.24 2.38 -4.48
C ARG A 211 3.76 3.69 -5.09
N LEU A 212 4.21 3.68 -6.34
CA LEU A 212 4.63 4.89 -7.05
C LEU A 212 3.49 5.92 -7.11
N VAL A 213 2.31 5.49 -7.56
CA VAL A 213 1.13 6.35 -7.69
C VAL A 213 0.67 6.88 -6.33
N ALA A 214 0.64 6.04 -5.29
CA ALA A 214 0.23 6.46 -3.96
C ALA A 214 1.24 7.41 -3.29
N MET A 215 2.54 7.08 -3.33
CA MET A 215 3.57 7.81 -2.59
C MET A 215 4.10 9.04 -3.33
N THR A 216 4.28 8.96 -4.64
CA THR A 216 4.79 10.10 -5.43
C THR A 216 3.65 11.01 -5.85
N GLY A 217 2.51 10.44 -6.24
CA GLY A 217 1.34 11.19 -6.67
C GLY A 217 0.53 11.83 -5.53
N GLY A 218 0.62 11.31 -4.30
CA GLY A 218 -0.18 11.78 -3.16
C GLY A 218 -0.08 13.29 -2.86
N LYS A 219 1.01 13.95 -3.30
CA LYS A 219 1.15 15.41 -3.15
C LYS A 219 0.24 16.21 -4.08
N LEU A 220 -0.17 15.63 -5.21
CA LEU A 220 -0.92 16.24 -6.31
C LEU A 220 -2.45 16.04 -6.18
N TYR A 221 -2.88 15.10 -5.35
CA TYR A 221 -4.27 14.67 -5.23
C TYR A 221 -5.11 15.65 -4.42
N THR A 222 -6.33 15.88 -4.91
CA THR A 222 -7.40 16.49 -4.13
C THR A 222 -8.16 15.39 -3.38
N ARG A 223 -9.20 15.79 -2.63
CA ARG A 223 -10.05 14.83 -1.91
C ARG A 223 -10.64 13.76 -2.83
N GLN A 224 -11.06 14.14 -4.04
CA GLN A 224 -11.68 13.22 -4.98
C GLN A 224 -10.71 12.12 -5.43
N GLU A 225 -9.48 12.47 -5.82
CA GLU A 225 -8.52 11.44 -6.26
C GLU A 225 -8.04 10.57 -5.10
N TRP A 226 -7.99 11.11 -3.87
CA TRP A 226 -7.81 10.30 -2.67
C TRP A 226 -8.97 9.31 -2.45
N ASP A 227 -10.22 9.72 -2.67
CA ASP A 227 -11.38 8.82 -2.58
C ASP A 227 -11.27 7.68 -3.61
N GLU A 228 -10.87 7.98 -4.85
CA GLU A 228 -10.66 6.97 -5.91
C GLU A 228 -9.53 5.99 -5.56
N LEU A 229 -8.41 6.46 -5.00
CA LEU A 229 -7.30 5.62 -4.58
C LEU A 229 -7.68 4.75 -3.37
N VAL A 230 -8.34 5.31 -2.36
CA VAL A 230 -8.79 4.56 -1.16
C VAL A 230 -9.82 3.50 -1.55
N GLN A 231 -10.74 3.81 -2.46
CA GLN A 231 -11.69 2.82 -3.00
C GLN A 231 -10.96 1.69 -3.73
N SER A 232 -9.96 2.01 -4.56
CA SER A 232 -9.20 1.01 -5.31
C SER A 232 -8.35 0.13 -4.40
N LEU A 233 -7.69 0.70 -3.38
CA LEU A 233 -7.00 -0.06 -2.34
C LEU A 233 -7.98 -0.99 -1.59
N SER A 234 -9.19 -0.51 -1.29
CA SER A 234 -10.20 -1.32 -0.62
C SER A 234 -10.67 -2.51 -1.47
N LEU A 235 -10.85 -2.31 -2.77
CA LEU A 235 -11.14 -3.40 -3.70
C LEU A 235 -9.98 -4.41 -3.74
N ALA A 236 -8.74 -3.93 -3.81
CA ALA A 236 -7.56 -4.78 -3.83
C ALA A 236 -7.41 -5.64 -2.57
N PHE A 237 -7.67 -5.06 -1.39
CA PHE A 237 -7.74 -5.84 -0.15
C PHE A 237 -8.80 -6.93 -0.24
N ASN A 238 -10.01 -6.62 -0.70
CA ASN A 238 -11.08 -7.61 -0.77
C ASN A 238 -10.80 -8.74 -1.79
N GLU A 239 -10.20 -8.42 -2.94
CA GLU A 239 -9.85 -9.40 -3.99
C GLU A 239 -8.72 -10.34 -3.57
N THR A 240 -7.78 -9.84 -2.76
CA THR A 240 -6.57 -10.59 -2.37
C THR A 240 -6.69 -11.32 -1.04
N ILE A 241 -7.86 -11.33 -0.37
CA ILE A 241 -8.04 -12.19 0.81
C ILE A 241 -8.04 -13.66 0.35
N PRO A 242 -7.17 -14.53 0.90
CA PRO A 242 -7.04 -15.91 0.47
C PRO A 242 -8.10 -16.82 1.13
N TYR A 243 -9.38 -16.53 0.89
CA TYR A 243 -10.51 -17.31 1.43
C TYR A 243 -10.44 -18.82 1.14
N ASP A 244 -9.69 -19.20 0.11
CA ASP A 244 -9.39 -20.58 -0.25
C ASP A 244 -8.77 -21.36 0.92
N LEU A 245 -7.99 -20.71 1.80
CA LEU A 245 -7.39 -21.33 2.99
C LEU A 245 -8.43 -21.77 4.05
N LEU A 246 -9.62 -21.19 4.05
CA LEU A 246 -10.69 -21.54 4.99
C LEU A 246 -11.67 -22.57 4.39
N ARG A 247 -11.52 -22.96 3.12
CA ARG A 247 -12.38 -23.97 2.50
C ARG A 247 -11.95 -25.39 2.89
N PRO A 248 -12.88 -26.35 2.96
CA PRO A 248 -12.54 -27.76 3.18
C PRO A 248 -11.51 -28.22 2.14
N PRO A 249 -10.43 -28.94 2.53
CA PRO A 249 -9.40 -29.36 1.59
C PRO A 249 -9.90 -30.18 0.40
N ALA A 250 -10.99 -30.94 0.56
CA ALA A 250 -11.62 -31.68 -0.53
C ALA A 250 -12.03 -30.79 -1.71
N GLU A 251 -12.43 -29.55 -1.46
CA GLU A 251 -12.86 -28.59 -2.48
C GLU A 251 -11.68 -27.94 -3.21
N LEU A 252 -10.53 -27.78 -2.53
CA LEU A 252 -9.30 -27.21 -3.11
C LEU A 252 -8.71 -28.08 -4.22
N PHE A 253 -8.94 -29.39 -4.17
CA PHE A 253 -8.46 -30.34 -5.18
C PHE A 253 -9.57 -30.82 -6.13
N SER A 254 -10.85 -30.52 -5.87
CA SER A 254 -11.99 -30.94 -6.68
C SER A 254 -12.32 -29.99 -7.85
N ALA A 255 -11.66 -28.84 -7.97
CA ALA A 255 -11.88 -27.92 -9.08
C ALA A 255 -11.17 -28.40 -10.36
N LYS A 256 -11.65 -29.52 -10.93
CA LYS A 256 -11.51 -29.93 -12.34
C LYS A 256 -12.33 -31.20 -12.64
N SER A 257 -13.66 -31.06 -12.59
CA SER A 257 -14.56 -31.79 -13.49
C SER A 257 -15.92 -31.09 -13.53
N ALA A 258 -16.38 -30.74 -14.72
CA ALA A 258 -17.77 -30.40 -15.00
C ALA A 258 -18.14 -31.11 -16.32
N PRO A 259 -19.42 -31.23 -16.68
CA PRO A 259 -20.61 -31.60 -15.89
C PRO A 259 -21.28 -32.85 -16.49
N THR A 260 -21.94 -33.72 -15.71
CA THR A 260 -23.10 -34.50 -16.20
C THR A 260 -23.86 -35.23 -15.07
N ASP A 261 -25.19 -35.10 -15.17
CA ASP A 261 -26.25 -35.99 -14.72
C ASP A 261 -26.68 -36.04 -13.25
N LEU A 262 -27.73 -35.24 -13.02
CA LEU A 262 -28.87 -35.52 -12.16
C LEU A 262 -29.42 -36.93 -12.48
N GLU A 263 -29.37 -37.88 -11.54
CA GLU A 263 -30.51 -38.65 -11.05
C GLU A 263 -30.10 -39.85 -10.18
N SER A 264 -30.88 -40.05 -9.11
CA SER A 264 -31.05 -41.30 -8.32
C SER A 264 -29.92 -41.58 -7.29
N LEU A 265 -30.14 -41.82 -5.99
CA LEU A 265 -31.30 -42.26 -5.21
C LEU A 265 -31.25 -41.70 -3.77
N THR A 266 -32.45 -41.52 -3.25
CA THR A 266 -32.85 -41.39 -1.85
C THR A 266 -32.32 -42.48 -0.92
N THR A 267 -31.87 -42.10 0.29
CA THR A 267 -32.35 -42.64 1.60
C THR A 267 -31.80 -41.82 2.78
N THR A 268 -32.70 -41.57 3.74
CA THR A 268 -32.58 -40.77 4.98
C THR A 268 -31.70 -41.42 6.09
N PRO A 269 -31.33 -40.67 7.15
CA PRO A 269 -30.19 -40.93 8.04
C PRO A 269 -30.53 -41.71 9.32
N ALA A 270 -29.54 -42.39 9.90
CA ALA A 270 -29.61 -42.91 11.26
C ALA A 270 -28.24 -42.87 11.98
N ALA A 271 -28.31 -42.49 13.26
CA ALA A 271 -27.28 -42.22 14.26
C ALA A 271 -26.22 -43.30 14.52
N LEU A 272 -25.06 -42.85 15.03
CA LEU A 272 -24.17 -43.48 16.05
C LEU A 272 -22.99 -42.48 16.25
N ALA A 273 -22.93 -41.64 17.29
CA ALA A 273 -22.46 -41.94 18.65
C ALA A 273 -21.20 -42.83 18.70
N GLY A 274 -20.03 -42.26 19.01
CA GLY A 274 -18.85 -43.03 19.43
C GLY A 274 -17.50 -42.40 19.09
N GLU A 275 -16.86 -41.85 20.13
CA GLU A 275 -15.40 -41.82 20.38
C GLU A 275 -14.49 -40.81 19.65
N ARG A 276 -13.80 -40.04 20.50
CA ARG A 276 -12.69 -39.12 20.22
C ARG A 276 -11.40 -39.96 20.22
N PRO A 277 -10.61 -40.03 19.13
CA PRO A 277 -9.28 -40.64 19.21
C PRO A 277 -8.27 -39.62 19.74
N ASP A 278 -7.56 -40.02 20.79
CA ASP A 278 -6.41 -39.31 21.35
C ASP A 278 -5.33 -39.04 20.29
N ALA A 279 -4.77 -37.84 20.32
CA ALA A 279 -3.61 -37.46 19.51
C ALA A 279 -2.35 -38.18 20.03
N PRO A 280 -1.50 -38.77 19.17
CA PRO A 280 -0.22 -39.31 19.62
C PRO A 280 0.76 -38.17 19.91
N GLU A 281 1.31 -38.23 21.11
CA GLU A 281 2.43 -37.42 21.61
C GLU A 281 3.68 -37.75 20.78
N VAL A 282 4.17 -36.79 19.99
CA VAL A 282 5.40 -36.93 19.20
C VAL A 282 6.56 -36.33 19.99
N GLN A 283 7.56 -37.17 20.28
CA GLN A 283 8.82 -36.79 20.94
C GLN A 283 9.63 -35.83 20.04
N PRO A 284 10.34 -34.84 20.61
CA PRO A 284 11.14 -33.91 19.83
C PRO A 284 12.39 -34.61 19.30
N ALA A 285 12.67 -34.47 18.01
CA ALA A 285 13.97 -34.76 17.44
C ALA A 285 14.80 -33.45 17.49
N ASP A 286 15.96 -33.53 18.14
CA ASP A 286 16.91 -32.46 18.30
C ASP A 286 17.40 -31.93 16.93
N GLU A 287 17.02 -30.69 16.58
CA GLU A 287 17.75 -29.88 15.60
C GLU A 287 18.05 -28.50 16.19
N GLU A 288 19.33 -28.29 16.44
CA GLU A 288 19.95 -27.10 17.01
C GLU A 288 19.82 -25.91 16.03
N ILE A 289 18.77 -25.09 16.17
CA ILE A 289 18.62 -23.85 15.37
C ILE A 289 19.13 -22.67 16.20
N ARG A 290 20.30 -22.15 15.78
CA ARG A 290 20.86 -20.87 16.24
C ARG A 290 19.83 -19.76 16.11
N GLY A 291 19.49 -19.16 17.25
CA GLY A 291 18.65 -17.96 17.33
C GLY A 291 19.19 -16.83 16.46
N SER A 292 18.43 -16.47 15.43
CA SER A 292 18.49 -15.13 14.87
C SER A 292 17.50 -14.29 15.65
N ILE A 293 18.03 -13.59 16.66
CA ILE A 293 17.36 -12.55 17.42
C ILE A 293 16.77 -11.56 16.41
N VAL A 294 15.45 -11.38 16.43
CA VAL A 294 14.80 -10.21 15.83
C VAL A 294 15.52 -8.99 16.38
N PRO A 295 16.20 -8.18 15.55
CA PRO A 295 16.91 -7.02 16.07
C PRO A 295 15.90 -6.11 16.78
N PRO A 296 16.30 -5.43 17.88
CA PRO A 296 15.42 -4.49 18.54
C PRO A 296 14.99 -3.44 17.51
N ILE A 297 13.67 -3.29 17.31
CA ILE A 297 13.12 -2.15 16.58
C ILE A 297 13.46 -0.92 17.43
N GLN A 298 14.52 -0.21 17.06
CA GLN A 298 14.79 1.11 17.59
C GLN A 298 13.64 2.02 17.18
N ILE A 299 13.01 2.64 18.19
CA ILE A 299 12.05 3.72 18.00
C ILE A 299 12.85 4.95 17.57
N ASP A 300 13.33 4.97 16.32
CA ASP A 300 13.78 6.17 15.65
C ASP A 300 13.60 6.04 14.13
N GLY A 301 13.15 7.14 13.52
CA GLY A 301 12.59 7.17 12.18
C GLY A 301 13.54 6.72 11.07
N GLY A 302 13.08 5.73 10.29
CA GLY A 302 13.67 5.34 9.01
C GLY A 302 13.49 3.85 8.75
N PHE A 303 12.40 3.45 8.07
CA PHE A 303 12.17 2.05 7.72
C PHE A 303 12.80 1.74 6.35
N GLY A 304 13.90 0.98 6.39
CA GLY A 304 14.44 0.28 5.22
C GLY A 304 13.56 -0.92 4.85
N THR A 305 13.38 -1.11 3.55
CA THR A 305 12.62 -2.19 2.93
C THR A 305 13.36 -3.52 3.00
N ASN A 306 13.03 -4.39 3.95
CA ASN A 306 13.45 -5.79 3.91
C ASN A 306 12.21 -6.69 3.79
N SER A 307 11.92 -7.04 2.54
CA SER A 307 10.94 -8.05 2.15
C SER A 307 11.60 -9.43 2.27
N GLU A 308 11.53 -10.06 3.43
CA GLU A 308 11.78 -11.50 3.56
C GLU A 308 10.47 -12.22 3.84
N THR A 309 10.05 -12.92 2.79
CA THR A 309 8.81 -13.66 2.57
C THR A 309 8.61 -14.84 3.53
N PHE A 310 7.49 -15.55 3.37
CA PHE A 310 7.27 -16.94 3.80
C PHE A 310 8.58 -17.73 3.91
N ASP A 311 8.74 -18.50 4.98
CA ASP A 311 9.85 -19.45 5.13
C ASP A 311 9.99 -20.26 3.83
N GLU A 312 11.11 -20.05 3.13
CA GLU A 312 11.34 -20.54 1.78
C GLU A 312 11.67 -22.02 1.83
N GLN A 313 10.76 -22.85 1.34
CA GLN A 313 11.12 -24.14 0.75
C GLN A 313 10.04 -24.56 -0.25
N GLU A 314 10.25 -24.15 -1.52
CA GLU A 314 9.64 -24.87 -2.64
C GLU A 314 10.04 -26.36 -2.57
N PRO A 315 9.19 -27.28 -3.02
CA PRO A 315 9.50 -28.70 -3.02
C PRO A 315 10.62 -29.01 -4.00
N GLN A 316 11.87 -28.88 -3.57
CA GLN A 316 13.01 -29.50 -4.21
C GLN A 316 12.99 -30.99 -3.87
N GLY A 317 13.02 -31.83 -4.90
CA GLY A 317 12.91 -33.27 -4.74
C GLY A 317 14.09 -33.84 -3.96
N SER A 318 13.89 -34.18 -2.69
CA SER A 318 14.74 -35.10 -1.95
C SER A 318 14.11 -36.49 -1.99
N SER A 319 14.77 -37.41 -2.69
CA SER A 319 14.45 -38.83 -2.64
C SER A 319 14.91 -39.42 -1.31
N SER A 320 14.02 -39.49 -0.33
CA SER A 320 14.15 -40.46 0.77
C SER A 320 12.80 -41.11 1.01
N MET A 321 12.83 -42.44 1.01
CA MET A 321 11.67 -43.30 1.21
C MET A 321 11.20 -43.17 2.65
N ASP A 322 10.06 -42.51 2.86
CA ASP A 322 9.15 -42.78 3.97
C ASP A 322 7.71 -42.64 3.47
N ALA A 323 6.87 -43.56 3.94
CA ALA A 323 5.53 -43.83 3.43
C ALA A 323 4.50 -42.76 3.84
N ASP A 324 3.42 -42.64 3.04
CA ASP A 324 2.20 -41.84 3.22
C ASP A 324 2.18 -40.35 2.84
N VAL A 325 2.88 -39.94 1.78
CA VAL A 325 2.54 -38.70 1.05
C VAL A 325 1.79 -39.03 -0.26
N PRO A 326 0.51 -38.62 -0.43
CA PRO A 326 -0.23 -38.88 -1.67
C PRO A 326 0.38 -38.12 -2.87
N PRO A 327 0.18 -38.61 -4.11
CA PRO A 327 0.80 -38.02 -5.30
C PRO A 327 0.34 -36.58 -5.53
N LYS A 328 1.30 -35.64 -5.55
CA LYS A 328 1.08 -34.19 -5.71
C LYS A 328 0.46 -33.86 -7.08
N SER A 329 -0.80 -33.40 -7.10
CA SER A 329 -1.46 -32.96 -8.34
C SER A 329 -0.94 -31.59 -8.82
N MET A 330 -0.83 -31.39 -10.14
CA MET A 330 -0.50 -30.08 -10.74
C MET A 330 -1.51 -28.98 -10.38
N ALA A 331 -2.78 -29.34 -10.16
CA ALA A 331 -3.82 -28.41 -9.74
C ALA A 331 -3.56 -27.86 -8.33
N GLY A 332 -3.09 -28.71 -7.40
CA GLY A 332 -2.69 -28.30 -6.05
C GLY A 332 -1.54 -27.30 -6.05
N LYS A 333 -0.54 -27.51 -6.93
CA LYS A 333 0.60 -26.59 -7.09
C LYS A 333 0.18 -25.20 -7.59
N GLN A 334 -0.74 -25.13 -8.55
CA GLN A 334 -1.24 -23.87 -9.06
C GLN A 334 -2.07 -23.11 -8.01
N SER A 335 -2.97 -23.83 -7.31
CA SER A 335 -3.76 -23.23 -6.22
C SER A 335 -2.87 -22.67 -5.10
N PHE A 336 -1.80 -23.38 -4.74
CA PHE A 336 -0.84 -22.91 -3.75
C PHE A 336 -0.15 -21.60 -4.17
N ARG A 337 0.32 -21.51 -5.42
CA ARG A 337 0.97 -20.29 -5.93
C ARG A 337 0.05 -19.08 -5.89
N VAL A 338 -1.22 -19.25 -6.28
CA VAL A 338 -2.23 -18.18 -6.24
C VAL A 338 -2.49 -17.74 -4.79
N VAL A 339 -2.66 -18.69 -3.86
CA VAL A 339 -2.87 -18.38 -2.44
C VAL A 339 -1.66 -17.66 -1.84
N ARG A 340 -0.43 -18.10 -2.14
CA ARG A 340 0.79 -17.42 -1.72
C ARG A 340 0.84 -15.99 -2.24
N GLY A 341 0.57 -15.79 -3.53
CA GLY A 341 0.54 -14.46 -4.16
C GLY A 341 -0.46 -13.52 -3.48
N LYS A 342 -1.65 -14.03 -3.12
CA LYS A 342 -2.66 -13.30 -2.34
C LYS A 342 -2.14 -12.88 -0.95
N CYS A 343 -1.50 -13.78 -0.21
CA CYS A 343 -0.92 -13.46 1.11
C CYS A 343 0.19 -12.41 1.03
N VAL A 344 1.06 -12.49 0.01
CA VAL A 344 2.12 -11.50 -0.21
C VAL A 344 1.50 -10.14 -0.54
N ALA A 345 0.51 -10.09 -1.44
CA ALA A 345 -0.20 -8.86 -1.77
C ALA A 345 -0.87 -8.21 -0.54
N GLN A 346 -1.45 -8.99 0.37
CA GLN A 346 -2.01 -8.50 1.64
C GLN A 346 -0.97 -7.81 2.51
N LEU A 347 0.22 -8.41 2.67
CA LEU A 347 1.32 -7.82 3.43
C LEU A 347 1.81 -6.51 2.79
N ASP A 348 1.96 -6.49 1.48
CA ASP A 348 2.38 -5.29 0.75
C ASP A 348 1.34 -4.16 0.85
N LEU A 349 0.05 -4.48 0.77
CA LEU A 349 -1.04 -3.53 0.95
C LEU A 349 -1.06 -2.97 2.38
N ILE A 350 -0.86 -3.80 3.42
CA ILE A 350 -0.75 -3.36 4.81
C ILE A 350 0.43 -2.39 4.99
N SER A 351 1.59 -2.71 4.41
CA SER A 351 2.76 -1.83 4.44
C SER A 351 2.48 -0.51 3.71
N LEU A 352 1.93 -0.59 2.50
CA LEU A 352 1.64 0.60 1.69
C LEU A 352 0.66 1.54 2.41
N VAL A 353 -0.42 1.02 2.99
CA VAL A 353 -1.38 1.85 3.71
C VAL A 353 -0.73 2.54 4.91
N GLN A 354 0.14 1.86 5.65
CA GLN A 354 0.89 2.51 6.73
C GLN A 354 1.74 3.67 6.20
N ASP A 355 2.49 3.45 5.11
CA ASP A 355 3.34 4.49 4.53
C ASP A 355 2.51 5.67 3.99
N VAL A 356 1.39 5.39 3.34
CA VAL A 356 0.45 6.42 2.83
C VAL A 356 -0.15 7.21 3.98
N VAL A 357 -0.62 6.56 5.03
CA VAL A 357 -1.20 7.27 6.18
C VAL A 357 -0.10 8.04 6.91
N ASP A 358 1.12 7.52 7.08
CA ASP A 358 2.23 8.25 7.72
C ASP A 358 2.59 9.53 6.94
N GLU A 359 2.75 9.42 5.61
CA GLU A 359 3.18 10.50 4.71
C GLU A 359 2.06 11.47 4.30
N PHE A 360 0.79 11.07 4.36
CA PHE A 360 -0.34 11.89 3.93
C PHE A 360 -1.44 12.03 4.97
N TYR A 361 -1.14 11.73 6.24
CA TYR A 361 -2.10 11.79 7.34
C TYR A 361 -2.94 13.07 7.32
N MET A 362 -2.31 14.24 7.14
CA MET A 362 -3.01 15.54 7.16
C MET A 362 -3.81 15.84 5.88
N LYS A 363 -3.47 15.20 4.76
CA LYS A 363 -4.22 15.35 3.50
C LYS A 363 -5.42 14.42 3.42
N LEU A 364 -5.35 13.27 4.08
CA LEU A 364 -6.44 12.31 4.16
C LEU A 364 -7.51 12.79 5.13
N THR A 365 -8.78 12.55 4.81
CA THR A 365 -9.88 12.78 5.75
C THR A 365 -9.95 11.65 6.78
N THR A 366 -10.55 11.91 7.96
CA THR A 366 -10.80 10.86 8.96
C THR A 366 -11.54 9.66 8.37
N GLN A 367 -12.53 9.90 7.52
CA GLN A 367 -13.30 8.84 6.86
C GLN A 367 -12.43 7.97 5.94
N GLN A 368 -11.54 8.58 5.15
CA GLN A 368 -10.59 7.85 4.31
C GLN A 368 -9.63 6.99 5.14
N ILE A 369 -9.09 7.54 6.25
CA ILE A 369 -8.20 6.77 7.13
C ILE A 369 -8.95 5.61 7.79
N LEU A 370 -10.17 5.85 8.31
CA LEU A 370 -10.98 4.79 8.90
C LEU A 370 -11.33 3.70 7.88
N ALA A 371 -11.63 4.07 6.63
CA ALA A 371 -11.88 3.11 5.55
C ALA A 371 -10.66 2.24 5.28
N LEU A 372 -9.45 2.82 5.25
CA LEU A 372 -8.19 2.08 5.08
C LEU A 372 -7.91 1.14 6.27
N VAL A 373 -8.09 1.63 7.50
CA VAL A 373 -7.94 0.80 8.72
C VAL A 373 -8.95 -0.36 8.74
N GLU A 374 -10.16 -0.15 8.24
CA GLU A 374 -11.15 -1.22 8.12
C GLU A 374 -10.67 -2.36 7.20
N GLN A 375 -9.94 -2.06 6.12
CA GLN A 375 -9.40 -3.09 5.24
C GLN A 375 -8.23 -3.84 5.87
N ILE A 376 -7.31 -3.13 6.54
CA ILE A 376 -6.24 -3.76 7.33
C ILE A 376 -6.86 -4.68 8.39
N TRP A 377 -7.93 -4.22 9.05
CA TRP A 377 -8.64 -5.00 10.06
C TRP A 377 -9.22 -6.30 9.49
N LYS A 378 -9.87 -6.26 8.32
CA LYS A 378 -10.39 -7.47 7.64
C LYS A 378 -9.27 -8.45 7.32
N SER A 379 -8.13 -7.94 6.87
CA SER A 379 -6.93 -8.74 6.60
C SER A 379 -6.40 -9.43 7.86
N TYR A 380 -6.31 -8.68 8.95
CA TYR A 380 -5.93 -9.18 10.27
C TYR A 380 -6.93 -10.23 10.78
N GLU A 381 -8.23 -9.94 10.75
CA GLU A 381 -9.28 -10.83 11.26
C GLU A 381 -9.28 -12.17 10.52
N PHE A 382 -9.07 -12.13 9.21
CA PHE A 382 -8.89 -13.33 8.40
C PHE A 382 -7.67 -14.15 8.86
N ALA A 383 -6.50 -13.52 8.99
CA ALA A 383 -5.27 -14.19 9.42
C ALA A 383 -5.42 -14.80 10.82
N HIS A 384 -6.03 -14.06 11.75
CA HIS A 384 -6.31 -14.51 13.12
C HIS A 384 -7.24 -15.74 13.13
N LYS A 385 -8.36 -15.70 12.39
CA LYS A 385 -9.28 -16.86 12.28
C LYS A 385 -8.60 -18.08 11.69
N PHE A 386 -7.73 -17.89 10.69
CA PHE A 386 -6.98 -18.98 10.09
C PHE A 386 -5.98 -19.60 11.10
N ASN A 387 -5.21 -18.76 11.81
CA ASN A 387 -4.25 -19.22 12.82
C ASN A 387 -4.93 -19.96 13.98
N ALA A 388 -6.07 -19.45 14.45
CA ALA A 388 -6.87 -20.09 15.50
C ALA A 388 -7.48 -21.44 15.06
N SER A 389 -7.65 -21.67 13.76
CA SER A 389 -8.22 -22.92 13.24
C SER A 389 -7.17 -24.01 13.07
N VAL A 390 -6.70 -24.56 14.19
CA VAL A 390 -5.71 -25.65 14.23
C VAL A 390 -6.13 -26.81 13.31
N GLU A 391 -7.39 -27.25 13.40
CA GLU A 391 -7.93 -28.34 12.58
C GLU A 391 -7.77 -28.09 11.07
N GLN A 392 -8.14 -26.89 10.60
CA GLN A 392 -8.03 -26.51 9.20
C GLN A 392 -6.57 -26.47 8.73
N ARG A 393 -5.66 -25.92 9.54
CA ARG A 393 -4.22 -25.85 9.21
C ARG A 393 -3.60 -27.24 9.08
N PHE A 394 -3.92 -28.14 10.00
CA PHE A 394 -3.50 -29.55 9.91
C PHE A 394 -4.16 -30.28 8.75
N ALA A 395 -5.43 -30.00 8.44
CA ALA A 395 -6.12 -30.60 7.30
C ALA A 395 -5.45 -30.21 5.97
N LEU A 396 -5.13 -28.92 5.77
CA LEU A 396 -4.36 -28.46 4.60
C LEU A 396 -2.99 -29.14 4.52
N TRP A 397 -2.27 -29.21 5.64
CA TRP A 397 -0.96 -29.88 5.68
C TRP A 397 -1.04 -31.37 5.32
N ARG A 398 -2.00 -32.12 5.89
CA ARG A 398 -2.22 -33.55 5.59
C ARG A 398 -2.56 -33.81 4.12
N THR A 399 -3.22 -32.87 3.44
CA THR A 399 -3.46 -32.98 1.99
C THR A 399 -2.24 -32.70 1.12
N GLY A 400 -1.10 -32.34 1.72
CA GLY A 400 0.11 -31.99 0.99
C GLY A 400 0.04 -30.62 0.31
N PHE A 401 -0.90 -29.76 0.74
CA PHE A 401 -1.02 -28.39 0.23
C PHE A 401 0.24 -27.55 0.54
N MET A 402 0.88 -27.82 1.68
CA MET A 402 2.16 -27.24 2.08
C MET A 402 3.08 -28.30 2.69
N ASN A 403 4.40 -28.06 2.67
CA ASN A 403 5.39 -28.95 3.28
C ASN A 403 5.39 -28.86 4.82
N GLN A 404 4.97 -27.72 5.36
CA GLN A 404 4.86 -27.45 6.79
C GLN A 404 3.43 -27.00 7.12
N VAL A 405 3.06 -27.00 8.40
CA VAL A 405 1.77 -26.48 8.84
C VAL A 405 1.70 -24.99 8.52
N PRO A 406 0.75 -24.56 7.67
CA PRO A 406 0.62 -23.16 7.27
C PRO A 406 0.34 -22.26 8.47
N ASN A 407 0.81 -21.02 8.43
CA ASN A 407 0.42 -19.97 9.35
C ASN A 407 0.43 -18.60 8.65
N LEU A 408 -0.28 -17.63 9.22
CA LEU A 408 -0.35 -16.24 8.75
C LEU A 408 0.07 -15.27 9.86
N ILE A 409 0.99 -15.70 10.74
CA ILE A 409 1.40 -14.92 11.92
C ILE A 409 1.94 -13.53 11.51
N LYS A 410 2.78 -13.46 10.46
CA LYS A 410 3.29 -12.17 9.94
C LYS A 410 2.15 -11.22 9.51
N GLN A 411 1.13 -11.74 8.82
CA GLN A 411 -0.01 -10.95 8.37
C GLN A 411 -0.89 -10.50 9.54
N GLU A 412 -1.11 -11.38 10.51
CA GLU A 412 -1.83 -11.07 11.75
C GLU A 412 -1.12 -9.97 12.55
N THR A 413 0.14 -10.18 12.92
CA THR A 413 0.91 -9.23 13.73
C THR A 413 1.05 -7.88 13.05
N ASN A 414 1.39 -7.86 11.75
CA ASN A 414 1.56 -6.60 11.01
C ASN A 414 0.22 -5.86 10.84
N GLY A 415 -0.86 -6.57 10.52
CA GLY A 415 -2.19 -5.96 10.40
C GLY A 415 -2.69 -5.38 11.72
N MET A 416 -2.50 -6.10 12.84
CA MET A 416 -2.84 -5.62 14.17
C MET A 416 -2.03 -4.37 14.53
N LEU A 417 -0.70 -4.42 14.42
CA LEU A 417 0.17 -3.30 14.78
C LEU A 417 -0.11 -2.06 13.92
N ALA A 418 -0.34 -2.23 12.61
CA ALA A 418 -0.71 -1.16 11.71
C ALA A 418 -2.04 -0.50 12.12
N SER A 419 -3.05 -1.33 12.41
CA SER A 419 -4.37 -0.85 12.84
C SER A 419 -4.27 -0.07 14.15
N LEU A 420 -3.61 -0.64 15.16
CA LEU A 420 -3.42 0.02 16.46
C LEU A 420 -2.68 1.34 16.32
N ARG A 421 -1.63 1.40 15.48
CA ARG A 421 -0.85 2.61 15.26
C ARG A 421 -1.69 3.72 14.65
N ILE A 422 -2.42 3.43 13.58
CA ILE A 422 -3.26 4.43 12.90
C ILE A 422 -4.43 4.86 13.79
N LEU A 423 -5.07 3.93 14.50
CA LEU A 423 -6.12 4.25 15.47
C LEU A 423 -5.58 5.10 16.62
N MET A 424 -4.37 4.81 17.10
CA MET A 424 -3.71 5.60 18.13
C MET A 424 -3.41 7.01 17.64
N TRP A 425 -3.00 7.20 16.38
CA TRP A 425 -2.83 8.52 15.78
C TRP A 425 -4.14 9.32 15.76
N LEU A 426 -5.25 8.70 15.34
CA LEU A 426 -6.58 9.33 15.36
C LEU A 426 -7.09 9.61 16.77
N TYR A 427 -6.77 8.74 17.73
CA TYR A 427 -7.15 8.90 19.13
C TYR A 427 -6.40 10.06 19.77
N ALA A 428 -5.10 10.12 19.50
CA ALA A 428 -4.20 11.13 19.99
C ALA A 428 -4.52 12.50 19.40
N ASP A 429 -4.62 12.61 18.07
CA ASP A 429 -4.75 13.89 17.40
C ASP A 429 -6.20 14.42 17.40
N SER A 430 -6.54 15.17 18.45
CA SER A 430 -7.82 15.86 18.57
C SER A 430 -8.03 17.00 17.56
N TYR A 431 -6.97 17.47 16.89
CA TYR A 431 -7.06 18.62 15.98
C TYR A 431 -7.48 18.22 14.57
N LYS A 432 -7.10 17.01 14.13
CA LYS A 432 -7.52 16.49 12.82
C LYS A 432 -9.04 16.47 12.66
N ASP A 433 -9.73 15.94 13.66
CA ASP A 433 -11.18 15.84 13.70
C ASP A 433 -11.63 15.71 15.16
N PRO A 434 -12.41 16.67 15.69
CA PRO A 434 -12.89 16.65 17.06
C PRO A 434 -13.63 15.37 17.44
N LYS A 435 -14.21 14.67 16.46
CA LYS A 435 -14.95 13.42 16.67
C LYS A 435 -14.07 12.18 16.53
N ALA A 436 -12.88 12.27 15.94
CA ALA A 436 -12.03 11.10 15.68
C ALA A 436 -11.72 10.34 16.98
N LYS A 437 -11.34 11.05 18.03
CA LYS A 437 -11.04 10.46 19.35
C LYS A 437 -12.23 9.67 19.91
N GLU A 438 -13.42 10.24 19.89
CA GLU A 438 -14.65 9.57 20.36
C GLU A 438 -14.91 8.30 19.53
N LEU A 439 -14.83 8.41 18.20
CA LEU A 439 -15.08 7.31 17.25
C LEU A 439 -14.13 6.12 17.46
N VAL A 440 -12.86 6.35 17.80
CA VAL A 440 -11.86 5.28 17.91
C VAL A 440 -11.64 4.80 19.35
N SER A 441 -12.01 5.59 20.36
CA SER A 441 -11.72 5.30 21.78
C SER A 441 -12.20 3.93 22.26
N VAL A 442 -13.46 3.58 21.97
CA VAL A 442 -14.06 2.31 22.37
C VAL A 442 -13.32 1.15 21.70
N ARG A 443 -13.12 1.26 20.38
CA ARG A 443 -12.43 0.23 19.59
C ARG A 443 -11.00 0.03 20.09
N LEU A 444 -10.24 1.11 20.28
CA LEU A 444 -8.85 1.04 20.74
C LEU A 444 -8.76 0.40 22.13
N THR A 445 -9.63 0.80 23.05
CA THR A 445 -9.68 0.25 24.42
C THR A 445 -9.97 -1.25 24.42
N SER A 446 -10.96 -1.69 23.64
CA SER A 446 -11.28 -3.11 23.49
C SER A 446 -10.10 -3.91 22.93
N LEU A 447 -9.40 -3.38 21.92
CA LEU A 447 -8.23 -4.06 21.33
C LEU A 447 -7.04 -4.14 22.29
N PHE A 448 -6.80 -3.10 23.08
CA PHE A 448 -5.78 -3.14 24.12
C PHE A 448 -6.08 -4.23 25.15
N GLU A 449 -7.32 -4.29 25.63
CA GLU A 449 -7.71 -5.27 26.65
C GLU A 449 -7.61 -6.70 26.11
N GLU A 450 -8.15 -6.94 24.92
CA GLU A 450 -8.09 -8.24 24.25
C GLU A 450 -6.65 -8.69 24.04
N ARG A 451 -5.80 -7.86 23.43
CA ARG A 451 -4.43 -8.26 23.05
C ARG A 451 -3.51 -8.41 24.24
N LEU A 452 -3.63 -7.55 25.26
CA LEU A 452 -2.85 -7.72 26.49
C LEU A 452 -3.33 -8.95 27.29
N GLY A 453 -4.64 -9.19 27.35
CA GLY A 453 -5.22 -10.36 28.01
C GLY A 453 -4.77 -11.67 27.37
N THR A 454 -4.87 -11.78 26.04
CA THR A 454 -4.37 -12.97 25.30
C THR A 454 -2.89 -13.21 25.54
N PHE A 455 -2.07 -12.15 25.60
CA PHE A 455 -0.65 -12.29 25.90
C PHE A 455 -0.40 -12.84 27.31
N VAL A 456 -1.12 -12.35 28.31
CA VAL A 456 -1.01 -12.84 29.70
C VAL A 456 -1.42 -14.32 29.79
N GLU A 457 -2.54 -14.68 29.15
CA GLU A 457 -3.01 -16.06 29.09
C GLU A 457 -1.95 -16.98 28.47
N LEU A 458 -1.48 -16.64 27.26
CA LEU A 458 -0.42 -17.40 26.58
C LEU A 458 0.87 -17.46 27.40
N SER A 459 1.29 -16.36 28.03
CA SER A 459 2.51 -16.35 28.85
C SER A 459 2.40 -17.24 30.08
N SER A 460 1.18 -17.49 30.58
CA SER A 460 0.95 -18.35 31.74
C SER A 460 0.88 -19.84 31.38
N THR A 461 0.47 -20.17 30.15
CA THR A 461 0.26 -21.55 29.69
C THR A 461 1.36 -22.05 28.76
N SER A 462 2.14 -21.16 28.13
CA SER A 462 3.15 -21.52 27.14
C SER A 462 4.33 -22.26 27.79
N ALA A 463 4.61 -23.48 27.34
CA ALA A 463 5.90 -24.11 27.55
C ALA A 463 7.01 -23.35 26.78
N SER A 464 8.28 -23.55 27.15
CA SER A 464 9.43 -22.90 26.51
C SER A 464 9.58 -23.21 25.02
N GLU A 465 8.86 -24.22 24.51
CA GLU A 465 8.89 -24.67 23.12
C GLU A 465 7.47 -25.02 22.65
N GLY A 466 7.10 -24.63 21.43
CA GLY A 466 5.79 -24.96 20.86
C GLY A 466 5.17 -23.86 19.99
N GLU A 467 3.93 -24.09 19.56
CA GLU A 467 3.14 -23.16 18.75
C GLU A 467 2.71 -21.93 19.56
N ASP A 468 2.24 -22.14 20.79
CA ASP A 468 1.88 -21.07 21.73
C ASP A 468 3.07 -20.13 22.02
N HIS A 469 4.29 -20.66 22.08
CA HIS A 469 5.50 -19.86 22.25
C HIS A 469 5.77 -18.97 21.01
N ARG A 470 5.53 -19.48 19.80
CA ARG A 470 5.68 -18.68 18.57
C ARG A 470 4.63 -17.57 18.49
N GLU A 471 3.40 -17.85 18.89
CA GLU A 471 2.33 -16.85 18.97
C GLU A 471 2.64 -15.77 20.02
N LEU A 472 3.13 -16.18 21.20
CA LEU A 472 3.58 -15.28 22.26
C LEU A 472 4.67 -14.31 21.77
N LEU A 473 5.70 -14.83 21.09
CA LEU A 473 6.76 -14.01 20.51
C LEU A 473 6.23 -13.07 19.42
N ALA A 474 5.26 -13.52 18.62
CA ALA A 474 4.65 -12.69 17.59
C ALA A 474 3.76 -11.56 18.13
N LEU A 475 3.15 -11.73 19.31
CA LEU A 475 2.38 -10.70 20.00
C LEU A 475 3.24 -9.70 20.77
N THR A 476 4.47 -10.07 21.14
CA THR A 476 5.41 -9.21 21.87
C THR A 476 5.52 -7.79 21.31
N PRO A 477 5.77 -7.54 20.00
CA PRO A 477 5.83 -6.18 19.46
C PRO A 477 4.51 -5.40 19.58
N VAL A 478 3.36 -6.09 19.54
CA VAL A 478 2.03 -5.48 19.73
C VAL A 478 1.87 -5.03 21.18
N VAL A 479 2.21 -5.89 22.14
CA VAL A 479 2.16 -5.56 23.58
C VAL A 479 3.08 -4.41 23.92
N LEU A 480 4.33 -4.44 23.44
CA LEU A 480 5.28 -3.35 23.64
C LEU A 480 4.76 -2.03 23.07
N PHE A 481 4.14 -2.05 21.90
CA PHE A 481 3.50 -0.86 21.33
C PHE A 481 2.40 -0.32 22.26
N ILE A 482 1.49 -1.18 22.73
CA ILE A 482 0.39 -0.82 23.63
C ILE A 482 0.92 -0.22 24.93
N LEU A 483 1.88 -0.88 25.60
CA LEU A 483 2.50 -0.37 26.83
C LEU A 483 3.16 0.99 26.61
N SER A 484 3.81 1.16 25.46
CA SER A 484 4.42 2.44 25.09
C SER A 484 3.38 3.53 24.80
N CYS A 485 2.15 3.18 24.40
CA CYS A 485 1.03 4.12 24.32
C CYS A 485 0.60 4.53 25.73
N PHE A 486 0.38 3.55 26.63
CA PHE A 486 0.03 3.81 28.02
C PHE A 486 1.08 4.61 28.79
N GLU A 487 2.36 4.53 28.44
CA GLU A 487 3.43 5.36 29.02
C GLU A 487 3.27 6.83 28.61
N ARG A 488 2.72 7.07 27.42
CA ARG A 488 2.73 8.35 26.73
C ARG A 488 1.38 9.09 26.74
N LEU A 489 0.30 8.45 27.17
CA LEU A 489 -1.01 9.09 27.31
C LEU A 489 -1.01 10.30 28.28
N PRO A 490 -1.89 11.30 28.07
CA PRO A 490 -2.15 12.32 29.08
C PRO A 490 -2.61 11.70 30.41
N GLU A 491 -2.26 12.32 31.55
CA GLU A 491 -2.57 11.77 32.88
C GLU A 491 -4.07 11.52 33.12
N ALA A 492 -4.93 12.44 32.69
CA ALA A 492 -6.38 12.30 32.83
C ALA A 492 -6.93 11.08 32.08
N GLU A 493 -6.37 10.79 30.90
CA GLU A 493 -6.79 9.65 30.08
C GLU A 493 -6.23 8.35 30.63
N PHE A 494 -4.96 8.34 31.04
CA PHE A 494 -4.36 7.20 31.72
C PHE A 494 -5.13 6.84 32.99
N ALA A 495 -5.49 7.82 33.82
CA ALA A 495 -6.26 7.60 35.04
C ALA A 495 -7.62 6.94 34.75
N GLY A 496 -8.32 7.37 33.70
CA GLY A 496 -9.60 6.79 33.28
C GLY A 496 -9.50 5.34 32.77
N LEU A 497 -8.36 4.95 32.20
CA LEU A 497 -8.11 3.58 31.73
C LEU A 497 -7.47 2.69 32.81
N CYS A 498 -6.73 3.28 33.76
CA CYS A 498 -5.87 2.54 34.69
C CYS A 498 -6.64 1.49 35.51
N GLU A 499 -7.83 1.82 35.99
CA GLU A 499 -8.66 0.88 36.78
C GLU A 499 -8.96 -0.41 36.00
N ARG A 500 -9.22 -0.30 34.70
CA ARG A 500 -9.54 -1.43 33.83
C ARG A 500 -8.33 -2.31 33.54
N PHE A 501 -7.15 -1.71 33.35
CA PHE A 501 -5.93 -2.41 32.95
C PHE A 501 -5.00 -2.78 34.11
N TYR A 502 -5.34 -2.39 35.35
CA TYR A 502 -4.47 -2.54 36.52
C TYR A 502 -3.98 -3.98 36.72
N ASN A 503 -4.90 -4.95 36.73
CA ASN A 503 -4.55 -6.36 36.93
C ASN A 503 -3.67 -6.87 35.79
N ILE A 504 -4.00 -6.52 34.54
CA ILE A 504 -3.25 -6.92 33.36
C ILE A 504 -1.81 -6.36 33.43
N PHE A 505 -1.62 -5.10 33.83
CA PHE A 505 -0.27 -4.54 33.96
C PHE A 505 0.56 -5.26 35.02
N PHE A 506 -0.07 -5.69 36.12
CA PHE A 506 0.60 -6.45 37.16
C PHE A 506 1.02 -7.83 36.65
N ASP A 507 0.10 -8.55 36.01
CA ASP A 507 0.37 -9.86 35.42
C ASP A 507 1.48 -9.79 34.36
N LEU A 508 1.55 -8.70 33.58
CA LEU A 508 2.62 -8.47 32.59
C LEU A 508 4.01 -8.31 33.22
N MET A 509 4.11 -7.84 34.47
CA MET A 509 5.38 -7.76 35.20
C MET A 509 5.90 -9.14 35.63
N ASP A 510 5.01 -10.13 35.73
CA ASP A 510 5.35 -11.51 36.12
C ASP A 510 5.60 -12.42 34.92
N THR A 511 5.51 -11.90 33.68
CA THR A 511 5.77 -12.67 32.45
C THR A 511 7.23 -13.08 32.33
N ASP A 512 7.49 -14.22 31.68
CA ASP A 512 8.86 -14.69 31.39
C ASP A 512 9.54 -13.89 30.27
N VAL A 513 8.76 -13.27 29.38
CA VAL A 513 9.26 -12.44 28.27
C VAL A 513 9.89 -11.15 28.80
N ARG A 514 11.23 -11.10 28.77
CA ARG A 514 12.04 -10.06 29.41
C ARG A 514 11.69 -8.65 28.94
N GLU A 515 11.47 -8.46 27.65
CA GLU A 515 11.19 -7.17 27.02
C GLU A 515 9.85 -6.61 27.50
N VAL A 516 8.81 -7.45 27.56
CA VAL A 516 7.47 -7.08 28.01
C VAL A 516 7.48 -6.78 29.50
N ARG A 517 8.10 -7.65 30.30
CA ARG A 517 8.29 -7.42 31.74
C ARG A 517 9.00 -6.09 32.01
N ALA A 518 10.08 -5.80 31.28
CA ALA A 518 10.82 -4.56 31.42
C ALA A 518 9.96 -3.33 31.06
N ALA A 519 9.17 -3.40 29.98
CA ALA A 519 8.27 -2.34 29.56
C ALA A 519 7.14 -2.10 30.58
N ALA A 520 6.55 -3.17 31.13
CA ALA A 520 5.49 -3.09 32.14
C ALA A 520 6.01 -2.46 33.44
N VAL A 521 7.19 -2.89 33.93
CA VAL A 521 7.85 -2.29 35.10
C VAL A 521 8.19 -0.82 34.85
N ASN A 522 8.64 -0.47 33.64
CA ASN A 522 8.91 0.92 33.29
C ASN A 522 7.64 1.77 33.29
N LEU A 523 6.55 1.28 32.72
CA LEU A 523 5.25 1.95 32.72
C LEU A 523 4.80 2.28 34.16
N VAL A 524 4.83 1.30 35.05
CA VAL A 524 4.46 1.47 36.47
C VAL A 524 5.39 2.49 37.14
N ARG A 525 6.70 2.40 36.90
CA ARG A 525 7.67 3.35 37.45
C ARG A 525 7.42 4.78 37.01
N VAL A 526 7.23 5.01 35.70
CA VAL A 526 6.98 6.33 35.12
C VAL A 526 5.65 6.92 35.60
N ARG A 527 4.61 6.09 35.73
CA ARG A 527 3.28 6.55 36.17
C ARG A 527 3.18 6.75 37.69
N LEU A 528 3.89 5.94 38.50
CA LEU A 528 3.95 6.11 39.96
C LEU A 528 4.86 7.27 40.41
N SER A 529 5.93 7.57 39.68
CA SER A 529 6.80 8.72 40.02
C SER A 529 6.06 10.05 39.87
N ALA A 530 5.15 10.15 38.88
CA ALA A 530 4.26 11.30 38.70
C ALA A 530 3.32 11.53 39.91
N LEU A 531 2.88 10.46 40.59
CA LEU A 531 2.01 10.53 41.77
C LEU A 531 2.73 10.96 43.06
N HIS A 532 4.04 10.69 43.18
CA HIS A 532 4.82 10.98 44.40
C HIS A 532 5.43 12.39 44.43
N GLY A 533 5.05 13.29 43.52
CA GLY A 533 5.48 14.70 43.57
C GLY A 533 6.90 14.96 43.07
N TYR A 534 7.62 13.96 42.55
CA TYR A 534 8.73 14.20 41.62
C TYR A 534 8.15 14.60 40.26
N ARG A 535 7.51 15.77 40.21
CA ARG A 535 7.04 16.39 38.97
C ARG A 535 8.25 16.66 38.10
N THR A 536 8.35 16.01 36.96
CA THR A 536 8.82 16.73 35.78
C THR A 536 7.74 17.75 35.45
N GLU A 537 7.92 18.98 35.94
CA GLU A 537 7.06 20.13 35.58
C GLU A 537 7.03 20.23 34.05
N GLY A 538 5.92 19.82 33.42
CA GLY A 538 5.80 19.78 31.96
C GLY A 538 4.59 19.01 31.41
N ASN A 539 3.94 18.15 32.20
CA ASN A 539 2.76 17.40 31.76
C ASN A 539 1.45 18.18 31.94
N GLN A 540 1.17 19.10 31.03
CA GLN A 540 -0.21 19.47 30.71
C GLN A 540 -0.51 19.03 29.27
N SER A 541 -1.57 18.22 29.11
CA SER A 541 -2.31 17.99 27.86
C SER A 541 -1.45 17.83 26.59
N TYR A 542 -0.52 16.89 26.58
CA TYR A 542 0.35 16.66 25.43
C TYR A 542 0.22 15.23 24.90
N ILE A 543 0.20 15.11 23.58
CA ILE A 543 0.38 13.86 22.87
C ILE A 543 1.85 13.79 22.44
N PRO A 544 2.64 12.84 22.95
CA PRO A 544 4.00 12.59 22.49
C PRO A 544 4.11 12.43 20.98
N ARG A 545 5.08 13.10 20.35
CA ARG A 545 5.40 12.99 18.92
C ARG A 545 5.56 11.56 18.43
N SER A 546 6.05 10.64 19.27
CA SER A 546 6.15 9.22 18.95
C SER A 546 4.80 8.51 18.77
N LEU A 547 3.70 9.13 19.23
CA LEU A 547 2.32 8.73 19.03
C LEU A 547 1.62 9.54 17.92
N LEU A 548 2.37 10.30 17.13
CA LEU A 548 1.85 11.04 15.98
C LEU A 548 2.58 10.61 14.69
N PRO A 549 1.92 10.73 13.52
CA PRO A 549 2.56 10.50 12.22
C PRO A 549 3.75 11.45 11.99
N LYS A 550 4.72 11.04 11.17
CA LYS A 550 5.92 11.84 10.87
C LYS A 550 5.60 13.18 10.20
N THR A 551 4.50 13.23 9.47
CA THR A 551 3.98 14.46 8.82
C THR A 551 3.63 15.56 9.79
N VAL A 552 3.34 15.22 11.05
CA VAL A 552 3.09 16.22 12.09
C VAL A 552 4.42 16.80 12.54
N LYS A 553 4.85 17.87 11.85
CA LYS A 553 6.07 18.60 12.18
C LYS A 553 5.87 19.47 13.41
N GLU A 554 6.86 19.44 14.28
CA GLU A 554 6.99 20.36 15.41
C GLU A 554 7.81 21.57 14.97
N SER A 555 7.19 22.76 14.99
CA SER A 555 7.88 24.04 14.89
C SER A 555 7.88 24.68 16.27
N VAL A 556 9.03 24.77 16.91
CA VAL A 556 9.13 25.42 18.22
C VAL A 556 9.06 26.92 18.00
N LEU A 557 8.16 27.61 18.71
CA LEU A 557 8.19 29.06 18.81
C LEU A 557 8.44 29.47 20.27
N GLY A 558 9.54 30.14 20.54
CA GLY A 558 9.70 30.85 21.81
C GLY A 558 8.73 32.04 21.81
N ILE A 559 7.84 32.14 22.80
CA ILE A 559 6.96 33.32 22.95
C ILE A 559 6.88 33.71 24.41
N SER A 560 7.71 34.67 24.82
CA SER A 560 7.66 35.23 26.17
C SER A 560 6.61 36.34 26.25
N GLY A 561 5.75 36.32 27.27
CA GLY A 561 4.68 37.30 27.43
C GLY A 561 4.00 37.20 28.79
N ASP A 562 3.28 38.25 29.19
CA ASP A 562 2.45 38.24 30.39
C ASP A 562 1.16 37.40 30.16
N GLY A 563 0.69 36.74 31.21
CA GLY A 563 -0.25 35.61 31.10
C GLY A 563 -1.59 35.89 30.39
N GLY A 564 -2.02 37.15 30.28
CA GLY A 564 -3.25 37.53 29.58
C GLY A 564 -3.13 37.63 28.06
N GLY A 565 -1.94 37.94 27.52
CA GLY A 565 -1.71 38.03 26.07
C GLY A 565 -1.60 36.67 25.39
N LEU A 566 -1.17 35.65 26.13
CA LEU A 566 -0.85 34.33 25.60
C LEU A 566 -2.09 33.46 25.28
N GLU A 567 -3.16 33.57 26.06
CA GLU A 567 -4.43 32.87 25.77
C GLU A 567 -5.10 33.41 24.50
N LEU A 568 -5.04 34.74 24.31
CA LEU A 568 -5.52 35.39 23.09
C LEU A 568 -4.68 34.98 21.86
N LEU A 569 -3.37 34.80 22.05
CA LEU A 569 -2.45 34.35 21.03
C LEU A 569 -2.72 32.89 20.63
N ASN A 570 -2.94 32.00 21.60
CA ASN A 570 -3.28 30.59 21.33
C ASN A 570 -4.56 30.47 20.49
N GLY A 571 -5.62 31.21 20.86
CA GLY A 571 -6.87 31.22 20.11
C GLY A 571 -6.72 31.73 18.67
N LYS A 572 -5.77 32.63 18.41
CA LYS A 572 -5.52 33.20 17.07
C LYS A 572 -4.55 32.38 16.22
N LEU A 573 -3.51 31.82 16.83
CA LEU A 573 -2.58 30.89 16.17
C LEU A 573 -3.32 29.63 15.68
N ALA A 574 -4.29 29.14 16.44
CA ALA A 574 -5.12 28.00 16.04
C ALA A 574 -5.92 28.22 14.74
N VAL A 575 -6.07 29.47 14.28
CA VAL A 575 -6.82 29.82 13.05
C VAL A 575 -5.90 29.88 11.81
N ILE A 576 -4.58 29.84 11.99
CA ILE A 576 -3.63 29.94 10.88
C ILE A 576 -3.65 28.64 10.08
N PRO A 577 -3.91 28.68 8.76
CA PRO A 577 -3.87 27.49 7.91
C PRO A 577 -2.50 26.81 7.99
N GLY A 578 -2.50 25.51 8.31
CA GLY A 578 -1.28 24.72 8.46
C GLY A 578 -0.71 24.70 9.88
N ILE A 579 -1.33 25.37 10.86
CA ILE A 579 -1.08 25.10 12.29
C ILE A 579 -2.08 24.02 12.75
N TYR A 580 -1.55 22.92 13.25
CA TYR A 580 -2.25 21.71 13.67
C TYR A 580 -2.29 21.52 15.19
N GLY A 581 -1.57 22.32 15.96
CA GLY A 581 -1.64 22.24 17.41
C GLY A 581 -0.72 23.25 18.09
N LEU A 582 -0.99 23.54 19.34
CA LEU A 582 -0.19 24.45 20.16
C LEU A 582 0.13 23.78 21.50
N ARG A 583 1.39 23.86 21.96
CA ARG A 583 1.79 23.49 23.32
C ARG A 583 2.38 24.71 24.00
N THR A 584 1.92 25.01 25.21
CA THR A 584 2.43 26.13 26.00
C THR A 584 3.22 25.55 27.18
N GLU A 585 4.49 25.92 27.32
CA GLU A 585 5.35 25.48 28.42
C GLU A 585 5.80 26.69 29.25
N LYS A 586 5.47 26.69 30.54
CA LYS A 586 5.93 27.74 31.46
C LYS A 586 7.23 27.28 32.13
N LEU A 587 8.32 27.99 31.85
CA LEU A 587 9.63 27.71 32.39
C LEU A 587 9.73 28.18 33.84
N SER A 588 10.64 27.56 34.61
CA SER A 588 10.97 27.96 35.98
C SER A 588 11.49 29.41 36.09
N THR A 589 11.92 30.00 34.98
CA THR A 589 12.34 31.40 34.85
C THR A 589 11.16 32.39 34.80
N GLY A 590 9.92 31.91 34.76
CA GLY A 590 8.70 32.72 34.57
C GLY A 590 8.38 33.02 33.10
N GLU A 591 9.27 32.63 32.18
CA GLU A 591 9.08 32.72 30.74
C GLU A 591 8.10 31.64 30.26
N THR A 592 7.28 31.94 29.26
CA THR A 592 6.43 30.93 28.63
C THR A 592 6.96 30.64 27.21
N ARG A 593 6.84 29.42 26.72
CA ARG A 593 7.18 29.00 25.34
C ARG A 593 5.95 28.43 24.66
N VAL A 594 5.77 28.70 23.38
CA VAL A 594 4.61 28.20 22.61
C VAL A 594 5.08 27.40 21.40
N TYR A 595 5.03 26.08 21.53
CA TYR A 595 5.31 25.14 20.47
C TYR A 595 4.14 25.12 19.50
N VAL A 596 4.43 25.23 18.21
CA VAL A 596 3.45 25.21 17.13
C VAL A 596 3.65 23.94 16.32
N TYR A 597 2.68 23.03 16.38
CA TYR A 597 2.64 21.86 15.50
C TYR A 597 2.00 22.28 14.19
N GLY A 598 2.61 21.97 13.05
CA GLY A 598 2.14 22.52 11.79
C GLY A 598 3.06 22.33 10.59
N GLU A 599 2.48 22.45 9.40
CA GLU A 599 3.18 22.65 8.13
C GLU A 599 3.21 24.13 7.72
N ALA A 600 2.58 25.02 8.49
CA ALA A 600 2.67 26.45 8.28
C ALA A 600 4.14 26.88 8.29
N LYS A 601 4.57 27.57 7.22
CA LYS A 601 5.92 28.12 7.15
C LYS A 601 6.13 29.07 8.33
N ILE A 602 7.30 29.00 8.96
CA ILE A 602 7.63 29.86 10.11
C ILE A 602 7.40 31.34 9.77
N GLU A 603 7.70 31.78 8.54
CA GLU A 603 7.46 33.14 8.05
C GLU A 603 5.99 33.57 8.12
N VAL A 604 5.05 32.65 7.84
CA VAL A 604 3.60 32.92 7.91
C VAL A 604 3.17 33.03 9.37
N ILE A 605 3.68 32.15 10.22
CA ILE A 605 3.45 32.17 11.67
C ILE A 605 3.97 33.49 12.25
N LEU A 606 5.19 33.90 11.89
CA LEU A 606 5.82 35.12 12.34
C LEU A 606 5.13 36.38 11.80
N SER A 607 4.72 36.39 10.53
CA SER A 607 3.94 37.50 9.95
C SER A 607 2.60 37.66 10.67
N ALA A 608 1.93 36.55 10.96
CA ALA A 608 0.70 36.57 11.72
C ALA A 608 0.96 37.14 13.13
N ILE A 609 1.98 36.69 13.83
CA ILE A 609 2.32 37.16 15.19
C ILE A 609 2.74 38.64 15.20
N ALA A 610 3.54 39.09 14.24
CA ALA A 610 3.99 40.48 14.12
C ALA A 610 2.83 41.46 13.84
N ASN A 611 1.83 41.01 13.07
CA ASN A 611 0.60 41.78 12.86
C ASN A 611 -0.33 41.78 14.09
N MET A 612 -0.02 41.00 15.12
CA MET A 612 -0.83 40.85 16.33
C MET A 612 -0.25 41.55 17.57
N SER A 613 1.00 42.02 17.54
CA SER A 613 1.70 42.52 18.73
C SER A 613 1.59 44.05 18.93
N GLU A 614 0.56 44.51 19.62
CA GLU A 614 0.70 45.62 20.58
C GLU A 614 0.82 45.00 21.98
N GLY A 615 2.03 44.93 22.54
CA GLY A 615 2.25 44.58 23.95
C GLY A 615 2.86 43.19 24.28
N VAL A 616 3.09 42.30 23.30
CA VAL A 616 3.74 40.99 23.53
C VAL A 616 5.14 40.97 22.91
N SER A 617 6.17 40.70 23.71
CA SER A 617 7.58 40.63 23.27
C SER A 617 7.92 39.23 22.76
N VAL A 618 7.94 39.02 21.46
CA VAL A 618 8.17 37.68 20.88
C VAL A 618 9.66 37.44 20.64
N THR A 619 10.23 36.45 21.31
CA THR A 619 11.62 36.01 21.11
C THR A 619 11.65 34.62 20.48
N ILE A 620 11.95 34.56 19.19
CA ILE A 620 12.04 33.31 18.42
C ILE A 620 13.34 32.59 18.80
N LEU A 621 13.24 31.35 19.28
CA LEU A 621 14.37 30.48 19.60
C LEU A 621 14.52 29.38 18.56
#